data_AF-Q9RSW0-F1
#
_entry.id   AF-Q9RSW0-F1
#
_cell.length_a   1.000
_cell.length_b   1.000
_cell.length_c   1.000
_cell.angle_alpha   90.00
_cell.angle_beta   90.00
_cell.angle_gamma   90.00
#
_symmetry.space_group_name_H-M   'P 1'
#
loop_
_entity.id
_entity.type
_entity.pdbx_description
1 polymer ?
#
loop_
_entity_poly.entity_id
_entity_poly.type
_entity_poly.pdbx_seq_one_letter_code
_entity_poly.pdbx_strand_id
1 'polypeptide(L)'
;MLTFSFLTLFPELLTPFAQEAIVGKARERGLIDVRLVNLRDYAQNKHLKVDDTPYGGGAGMVIRVDVAARALDAACQAGPRPDEVILFTPAGERFTQQVAEELANKQHLVFLCGRYEGFDARVEGLVTRELSLGDFVMMGGEAAAACVLEAVARLRPGVLGDEASHQQDSFSSGLLDYPEYTRPPEWEGHSVPDVLRGGNHAAVARWRRDQALERTLRRRPDLLPGAGLTPQDSAALLALGVTPEQLSIWDAPPPPAPKVRRKKKPSAEDKAPTDTSSE
;
A
#
# COMPACT_ATOMS: atom_id res chain seq x y z
N MET A 1 15.34 -13.69 4.85
CA MET A 1 15.19 -13.47 3.40
C MET A 1 13.79 -13.93 3.04
N LEU A 2 12.98 -13.09 2.39
CA LEU A 2 11.62 -13.45 2.00
C LEU A 2 11.64 -14.10 0.60
N THR A 3 11.12 -15.32 0.48
CA THR A 3 11.02 -16.06 -0.78
C THR A 3 9.64 -15.91 -1.41
N PHE A 4 9.61 -15.68 -2.72
CA PHE A 4 8.41 -15.67 -3.55
C PHE A 4 8.51 -16.78 -4.60
N SER A 5 7.57 -17.71 -4.59
CA SER A 5 7.49 -18.79 -5.59
C SER A 5 6.28 -18.58 -6.50
N PHE A 6 6.53 -18.32 -7.78
CA PHE A 6 5.49 -18.10 -8.78
C PHE A 6 5.23 -19.40 -9.54
N LEU A 7 4.05 -19.99 -9.35
CA LEU A 7 3.61 -21.15 -10.11
C LEU A 7 2.76 -20.65 -11.28
N THR A 8 3.34 -20.68 -12.49
CA THR A 8 2.77 -20.07 -13.69
C THR A 8 3.00 -20.91 -14.93
N LEU A 9 2.21 -20.68 -15.98
CA LEU A 9 2.47 -21.24 -17.32
C LEU A 9 3.45 -20.41 -18.15
N PHE A 10 3.74 -19.18 -17.73
CA PHE A 10 4.58 -18.24 -18.46
C PHE A 10 5.64 -17.57 -17.56
N PRO A 11 6.63 -18.33 -17.07
CA PRO A 11 7.73 -17.78 -16.26
C PRO A 11 8.41 -16.56 -16.90
N GLU A 12 8.60 -16.58 -18.22
CA GLU A 12 9.30 -15.52 -18.95
C GLU A 12 8.62 -14.16 -18.91
N LEU A 13 7.31 -14.09 -18.62
CA LEU A 13 6.63 -12.80 -18.41
C LEU A 13 7.07 -12.11 -17.10
N LEU A 14 7.59 -12.89 -16.15
CA LEU A 14 7.99 -12.43 -14.82
C LEU A 14 9.51 -12.27 -14.69
N THR A 15 10.29 -12.86 -15.61
CA THR A 15 11.77 -12.78 -15.60
C THR A 15 12.26 -11.33 -15.45
N PRO A 16 11.78 -10.34 -16.25
CA PRO A 16 12.22 -8.95 -16.10
C PRO A 16 11.79 -8.32 -14.76
N PHE A 17 10.57 -8.59 -14.28
CA PHE A 17 10.11 -8.10 -12.97
C PHE A 17 10.99 -8.60 -11.83
N ALA A 18 11.50 -9.82 -11.94
CA ALA A 18 12.40 -10.40 -10.95
C ALA A 18 13.84 -9.87 -11.08
N GLN A 19 14.28 -9.39 -12.24
CA GLN A 19 15.69 -9.06 -12.49
C GLN A 19 16.00 -7.57 -12.46
N GLU A 20 15.02 -6.71 -12.71
CA GLU A 20 15.24 -5.28 -12.94
C GLU A 20 15.01 -4.42 -11.69
N ALA A 21 15.55 -3.20 -11.74
CA ALA A 21 15.31 -2.13 -10.79
C ALA A 21 15.52 -2.52 -9.31
N ILE A 22 14.60 -2.13 -8.41
CA ILE A 22 14.73 -2.34 -6.96
C ILE A 22 14.58 -3.83 -6.60
N VAL A 23 13.70 -4.57 -7.28
CA VAL A 23 13.50 -6.01 -7.04
C VAL A 23 14.76 -6.80 -7.41
N GLY A 24 15.36 -6.52 -8.56
CA GLY A 24 16.64 -7.11 -8.96
C GLY A 24 17.75 -6.87 -7.94
N LYS A 25 17.95 -5.61 -7.54
CA LYS A 25 18.93 -5.22 -6.51
C LYS A 25 18.67 -5.91 -5.16
N ALA A 26 17.41 -6.06 -4.77
CA ALA A 26 17.03 -6.75 -3.54
C ALA A 26 17.40 -8.25 -3.57
N ARG A 27 17.25 -8.89 -4.73
CA ARG A 27 17.69 -10.29 -4.94
C ARG A 27 19.20 -10.42 -4.94
N GLU A 28 19.91 -9.54 -5.64
CA GLU A 28 21.39 -9.53 -5.66
C GLU A 28 21.97 -9.38 -4.24
N ARG A 29 21.29 -8.62 -3.38
CA ARG A 29 21.66 -8.42 -1.97
C ARG A 29 21.18 -9.55 -1.04
N GLY A 30 20.47 -10.56 -1.54
CA GLY A 30 19.95 -11.67 -0.74
C GLY A 30 18.84 -11.27 0.26
N LEU A 31 18.15 -10.15 0.02
CA LEU A 31 17.06 -9.68 0.88
C LEU A 31 15.75 -10.41 0.56
N ILE A 32 15.56 -10.73 -0.72
CA ILE A 32 14.45 -11.53 -1.24
C ILE A 32 14.97 -12.60 -2.20
N ASP A 33 14.19 -13.66 -2.37
CA ASP A 33 14.39 -14.68 -3.39
C ASP A 33 13.13 -14.78 -4.26
N VAL A 34 13.31 -14.95 -5.57
CA VAL A 34 12.19 -15.06 -6.53
C VAL A 34 12.42 -16.29 -7.38
N ARG A 35 11.49 -17.25 -7.27
CA ARG A 35 11.50 -18.54 -7.94
C ARG A 35 10.37 -18.56 -8.95
N LEU A 36 10.71 -18.73 -10.22
CA LEU A 36 9.74 -18.83 -11.30
C LEU A 36 9.63 -20.31 -11.67
N VAL A 37 8.43 -20.88 -11.49
CA VAL A 37 8.19 -22.31 -11.63
C VAL A 37 7.15 -22.52 -12.73
N ASN A 38 7.52 -23.34 -13.72
CA ASN A 38 6.63 -23.65 -14.83
C ASN A 38 5.67 -24.78 -14.45
N LEU A 39 4.36 -24.50 -14.42
CA LEU A 39 3.33 -25.50 -14.15
C LEU A 39 3.37 -26.68 -15.14
N ARG A 40 3.91 -26.48 -16.36
CA ARG A 40 4.07 -27.56 -17.36
C ARG A 40 4.99 -28.67 -16.88
N ASP A 41 5.96 -28.38 -16.03
CA ASP A 41 6.89 -29.37 -15.47
C ASP A 41 6.15 -30.38 -14.57
N TYR A 42 4.97 -30.01 -14.09
CA TYR A 42 4.07 -30.81 -13.26
C TYR A 42 2.90 -31.37 -14.05
N ALA A 43 2.99 -31.50 -15.38
CA ALA A 43 1.91 -32.10 -16.17
C ALA A 43 1.84 -33.64 -16.05
N GLN A 44 2.99 -34.34 -15.93
CA GLN A 44 3.17 -35.81 -15.96
C GLN A 44 2.66 -36.55 -17.21
N ASN A 45 2.19 -35.84 -18.23
CA ASN A 45 1.85 -36.44 -19.51
C ASN A 45 2.87 -36.05 -20.59
N LYS A 46 2.97 -36.89 -21.63
CA LYS A 46 3.93 -36.74 -22.74
C LYS A 46 3.88 -35.37 -23.43
N HIS A 47 2.71 -34.74 -23.47
CA HIS A 47 2.49 -33.49 -24.19
C HIS A 47 2.52 -32.24 -23.28
N LEU A 48 2.89 -32.41 -22.01
CA LEU A 48 2.89 -31.34 -21.01
C LEU A 48 1.56 -30.56 -20.93
N LYS A 49 0.43 -31.27 -21.12
CA LYS A 49 -0.93 -30.72 -21.03
C LYS A 49 -1.25 -30.41 -19.57
N VAL A 50 -1.64 -29.16 -19.31
CA VAL A 50 -1.86 -28.62 -17.96
C VAL A 50 -3.34 -28.35 -17.67
N ASP A 51 -4.16 -28.37 -18.71
CA ASP A 51 -5.53 -27.92 -18.72
C ASP A 51 -6.47 -29.01 -19.25
N ASP A 52 -7.78 -28.83 -19.02
CA ASP A 52 -8.81 -29.63 -19.68
C ASP A 52 -10.12 -28.85 -19.88
N THR A 53 -11.04 -29.41 -20.64
CA THR A 53 -12.38 -28.82 -20.83
C THR A 53 -13.15 -28.83 -19.50
N PRO A 54 -13.90 -27.76 -19.18
CA PRO A 54 -14.70 -27.70 -17.96
C PRO A 54 -15.82 -28.75 -17.94
N TYR A 55 -16.07 -29.35 -16.77
CA TYR A 55 -17.28 -30.16 -16.55
C TYR A 55 -18.53 -29.27 -16.68
N GLY A 56 -19.59 -29.80 -17.29
CA GLY A 56 -20.81 -29.03 -17.59
C GLY A 56 -20.76 -28.24 -18.90
N GLY A 57 -19.63 -28.28 -19.61
CA GLY A 57 -19.40 -27.45 -20.80
C GLY A 57 -19.05 -26.02 -20.41
N GLY A 58 -18.91 -25.15 -21.42
CA GLY A 58 -18.44 -23.78 -21.25
C GLY A 58 -17.35 -23.44 -22.27
N ALA A 59 -17.04 -22.16 -22.37
CA ALA A 59 -15.89 -21.70 -23.15
C ALA A 59 -14.61 -21.85 -22.31
N GLY A 60 -13.46 -21.85 -22.99
CA GLY A 60 -12.15 -21.85 -22.33
C GLY A 60 -11.73 -23.21 -21.77
N MET A 61 -10.58 -23.19 -21.09
CA MET A 61 -9.91 -24.35 -20.52
C MET A 61 -9.69 -24.11 -19.02
N VAL A 62 -9.62 -25.18 -18.23
CA VAL A 62 -9.42 -25.10 -16.78
C VAL A 62 -8.12 -25.80 -16.42
N ILE A 63 -7.24 -25.15 -15.66
CA ILE A 63 -5.97 -25.75 -15.22
C ILE A 63 -6.28 -26.89 -14.25
N ARG A 64 -5.74 -28.09 -14.53
CA ARG A 64 -6.06 -29.31 -13.79
C ARG A 64 -5.54 -29.26 -12.35
N VAL A 65 -6.38 -29.73 -11.41
CA VAL A 65 -6.04 -29.79 -9.98
C VAL A 65 -4.79 -30.60 -9.67
N ASP A 66 -4.53 -31.69 -10.40
CA ASP A 66 -3.37 -32.56 -10.18
C ASP A 66 -2.05 -31.87 -10.52
N VAL A 67 -2.06 -30.96 -11.49
CA VAL A 67 -0.90 -30.15 -11.88
C VAL A 67 -0.61 -29.11 -10.80
N ALA A 68 -1.64 -28.41 -10.33
CA ALA A 68 -1.51 -27.43 -9.25
C ALA A 68 -1.02 -28.08 -7.95
N ALA A 69 -1.63 -29.20 -7.54
CA ALA A 69 -1.25 -29.93 -6.33
C ALA A 69 0.22 -30.38 -6.36
N ARG A 70 0.68 -30.97 -7.47
CA ARG A 70 2.07 -31.40 -7.61
C ARG A 70 3.07 -30.25 -7.62
N ALA A 71 2.71 -29.12 -8.22
CA ALA A 71 3.54 -27.93 -8.21
C ALA A 71 3.64 -27.32 -6.79
N LEU A 72 2.53 -27.29 -6.05
CA LEU A 72 2.49 -26.87 -4.64
C LEU A 72 3.31 -27.79 -3.74
N ASP A 73 3.20 -29.11 -3.91
CA ASP A 73 4.00 -30.10 -3.17
C ASP A 73 5.50 -29.86 -3.40
N ALA A 74 5.90 -29.61 -4.65
CA ALA A 74 7.30 -29.31 -4.97
C ALA A 74 7.76 -27.97 -4.36
N ALA A 75 6.92 -26.94 -4.35
CA ALA A 75 7.23 -25.67 -3.69
C ALA A 75 7.42 -25.85 -2.17
N CYS A 76 6.62 -26.72 -1.53
CA CYS A 76 6.78 -27.09 -0.13
C CYS A 76 8.09 -27.84 0.16
N GLN A 77 8.61 -28.61 -0.80
CA GLN A 77 9.85 -29.36 -0.66
C GLN A 77 11.11 -28.55 -0.98
N ALA A 78 10.99 -27.50 -1.81
CA ALA A 78 12.12 -26.70 -2.29
C ALA A 78 12.61 -25.62 -1.29
N GLY A 79 11.98 -25.46 -0.13
CA GLY A 79 12.32 -24.39 0.81
C GLY A 79 11.58 -24.50 2.14
N PRO A 80 11.53 -23.41 2.93
CA PRO A 80 10.65 -23.33 4.08
C PRO A 80 9.21 -23.64 3.66
N ARG A 81 8.42 -24.23 4.55
CA ARG A 81 6.99 -24.39 4.30
C ARG A 81 6.38 -23.02 3.95
N PRO A 82 5.56 -22.92 2.89
CA PRO A 82 4.88 -21.67 2.56
C PRO A 82 4.10 -21.16 3.77
N ASP A 83 4.30 -19.90 4.14
CA ASP A 83 3.45 -19.23 5.12
C ASP A 83 2.08 -18.91 4.50
N GLU A 84 2.07 -18.55 3.22
CA GLU A 84 0.86 -18.34 2.43
C GLU A 84 0.98 -19.00 1.05
N VAL A 85 -0.11 -19.60 0.62
CA VAL A 85 -0.35 -20.02 -0.77
C VAL A 85 -1.49 -19.16 -1.29
N ILE A 86 -1.20 -18.27 -2.22
CA ILE A 86 -2.11 -17.25 -2.70
C ILE A 86 -2.60 -17.59 -4.12
N LEU A 87 -3.91 -17.71 -4.29
CA LEU A 87 -4.55 -17.77 -5.60
C LEU A 87 -4.96 -16.37 -6.05
N PHE A 88 -4.53 -15.97 -7.24
CA PHE A 88 -4.99 -14.72 -7.86
C PHE A 88 -6.28 -14.94 -8.65
N THR A 89 -7.37 -14.35 -8.17
CA THR A 89 -8.71 -14.49 -8.76
C THR A 89 -9.54 -13.21 -8.50
N PRO A 90 -10.40 -12.78 -9.45
CA PRO A 90 -11.30 -11.64 -9.23
C PRO A 90 -12.24 -11.80 -8.02
N ALA A 91 -12.52 -13.04 -7.59
CA ALA A 91 -13.35 -13.36 -6.43
C ALA A 91 -12.62 -13.20 -5.08
N GLY A 92 -11.30 -12.98 -5.10
CA GLY A 92 -10.47 -12.87 -3.91
C GLY A 92 -10.62 -11.55 -3.17
N GLU A 93 -10.04 -11.49 -1.98
CA GLU A 93 -9.94 -10.26 -1.19
C GLU A 93 -9.15 -9.21 -1.99
N ARG A 94 -9.64 -7.97 -2.01
CA ARG A 94 -8.91 -6.87 -2.66
C ARG A 94 -7.56 -6.66 -1.98
N PHE A 95 -6.49 -6.68 -2.76
CA PHE A 95 -5.15 -6.37 -2.29
C PHE A 95 -5.06 -4.90 -1.84
N THR A 96 -4.53 -4.69 -0.63
CA THR A 96 -4.35 -3.36 -0.03
C THR A 96 -2.95 -3.21 0.55
N GLN A 97 -2.58 -1.98 0.91
CA GLN A 97 -1.31 -1.71 1.59
C GLN A 97 -1.19 -2.48 2.92
N GLN A 98 -2.28 -2.63 3.68
CA GLN A 98 -2.30 -3.43 4.90
C GLN A 98 -1.99 -4.91 4.62
N VAL A 99 -2.54 -5.47 3.53
CA VAL A 99 -2.20 -6.84 3.09
C VAL A 99 -0.73 -6.93 2.70
N ALA A 100 -0.19 -5.92 2.00
CA ALA A 100 1.23 -5.89 1.65
C ALA A 100 2.13 -5.91 2.90
N GLU A 101 1.81 -5.13 3.92
CA GLU A 101 2.52 -5.09 5.21
C GLU A 101 2.42 -6.41 5.97
N GLU A 102 1.26 -7.04 5.97
CA GLU A 102 1.07 -8.37 6.56
C GLU A 102 1.97 -9.41 5.86
N LEU A 103 1.92 -9.47 4.53
CA LEU A 103 2.70 -10.40 3.71
C LEU A 103 4.20 -10.13 3.80
N ALA A 104 4.60 -8.87 3.99
CA ALA A 104 6.01 -8.50 4.15
C ALA A 104 6.65 -9.11 5.40
N ASN A 105 5.87 -9.54 6.40
CA ASN A 105 6.37 -10.19 7.61
C ASN A 105 6.58 -11.71 7.47
N LYS A 106 6.13 -12.32 6.37
CA LYS A 106 6.26 -13.76 6.10
C LYS A 106 7.69 -14.12 5.63
N GLN A 107 7.99 -15.41 5.51
CA GLN A 107 9.27 -15.94 5.01
C GLN A 107 9.15 -16.60 3.64
N HIS A 108 8.01 -17.20 3.31
CA HIS A 108 7.77 -17.83 2.00
C HIS A 108 6.33 -17.65 1.53
N LEU A 109 6.16 -16.97 0.41
CA LEU A 109 4.89 -16.77 -0.28
C LEU A 109 4.87 -17.57 -1.59
N VAL A 110 3.84 -18.37 -1.80
CA VAL A 110 3.60 -19.08 -3.05
C VAL A 110 2.43 -18.46 -3.80
N PHE A 111 2.60 -18.18 -5.08
CA PHE A 111 1.66 -17.47 -5.94
C PHE A 111 1.18 -18.39 -7.06
N LEU A 112 -0.12 -18.71 -7.07
CA LEU A 112 -0.78 -19.43 -8.16
C LEU A 112 -1.27 -18.44 -9.22
N CYS A 113 -0.59 -18.41 -10.37
CA CYS A 113 -0.95 -17.56 -11.48
C CYS A 113 -1.90 -18.30 -12.43
N GLY A 114 -3.20 -18.05 -12.30
CA GLY A 114 -4.22 -18.63 -13.16
C GLY A 114 -4.12 -18.15 -14.62
N ARG A 115 -4.65 -18.95 -15.54
CA ARG A 115 -4.83 -18.64 -16.98
C ARG A 115 -6.14 -19.25 -17.45
N TYR A 116 -6.60 -18.85 -18.63
CA TYR A 116 -7.85 -19.35 -19.20
C TYR A 116 -9.03 -19.05 -18.27
N GLU A 117 -9.87 -20.03 -17.93
CA GLU A 117 -10.95 -19.89 -16.94
C GLU A 117 -10.45 -20.01 -15.49
N GLY A 118 -9.14 -20.11 -15.28
CA GLY A 118 -8.52 -20.27 -13.98
C GLY A 118 -8.15 -21.72 -13.66
N PHE A 119 -8.06 -22.02 -12.37
CA PHE A 119 -7.81 -23.36 -11.87
C PHE A 119 -9.12 -24.11 -11.65
N ASP A 120 -9.03 -25.44 -11.67
CA ASP A 120 -10.09 -26.29 -11.14
C ASP A 120 -10.46 -25.85 -9.72
N ALA A 121 -11.76 -25.67 -9.45
CA ALA A 121 -12.25 -25.12 -8.18
C ALA A 121 -11.77 -25.88 -6.94
N ARG A 122 -11.39 -27.17 -7.07
CA ARG A 122 -10.78 -27.93 -5.97
C ARG A 122 -9.45 -27.35 -5.49
N VAL A 123 -8.77 -26.52 -6.31
CA VAL A 123 -7.56 -25.78 -5.94
C VAL A 123 -7.84 -24.71 -4.89
N GLU A 124 -9.07 -24.19 -4.78
CA GLU A 124 -9.48 -23.26 -3.71
C GLU A 124 -9.28 -23.90 -2.33
N GLY A 125 -9.50 -25.22 -2.21
CA GLY A 125 -9.23 -25.98 -0.98
C GLY A 125 -7.74 -26.23 -0.68
N LEU A 126 -6.84 -25.83 -1.59
CA LEU A 126 -5.38 -26.02 -1.45
C LEU A 126 -4.64 -24.71 -1.15
N VAL A 127 -5.32 -23.57 -1.17
CA VAL A 127 -4.73 -22.26 -0.93
C VAL A 127 -5.06 -21.74 0.47
N THR A 128 -4.25 -20.82 0.98
CA THR A 128 -4.51 -20.15 2.28
C THR A 128 -5.22 -18.81 2.08
N ARG A 129 -5.09 -18.21 0.90
CA ARG A 129 -5.70 -16.92 0.59
C ARG A 129 -6.03 -16.79 -0.90
N GLU A 130 -7.08 -16.05 -1.20
CA GLU A 130 -7.43 -15.60 -2.53
C GLU A 130 -7.29 -14.08 -2.58
N LEU A 131 -6.54 -13.54 -3.55
CA LEU A 131 -6.34 -12.11 -3.73
C LEU A 131 -6.78 -11.62 -5.11
N SER A 132 -7.43 -10.45 -5.13
CA SER A 132 -7.82 -9.71 -6.32
C SER A 132 -7.12 -8.34 -6.36
N LEU A 133 -6.74 -7.85 -7.54
CA LEU A 133 -6.23 -6.48 -7.69
C LEU A 133 -7.36 -5.42 -7.73
N GLY A 134 -8.59 -5.83 -7.98
CA GLY A 134 -9.74 -4.94 -8.13
C GLY A 134 -10.78 -5.48 -9.10
N ASP A 135 -11.76 -4.62 -9.42
CA ASP A 135 -12.97 -5.00 -10.16
C ASP A 135 -12.75 -5.05 -11.69
N PHE A 136 -11.77 -5.83 -12.12
CA PHE A 136 -11.44 -6.03 -13.54
C PHE A 136 -10.85 -7.43 -13.78
N VAL A 137 -10.89 -7.88 -15.04
CA VAL A 137 -10.41 -9.20 -15.46
C VAL A 137 -9.14 -9.07 -16.29
N MET A 138 -8.18 -9.98 -16.08
CA MET A 138 -6.90 -10.02 -16.79
C MET A 138 -6.70 -11.34 -17.53
N MET A 139 -5.74 -11.37 -18.44
CA MET A 139 -5.37 -12.58 -19.20
C MET A 139 -4.74 -13.68 -18.32
N GLY A 140 -4.32 -13.34 -17.09
CA GLY A 140 -3.69 -14.26 -16.16
C GLY A 140 -3.30 -13.61 -14.84
N GLY A 141 -2.87 -14.43 -13.89
CA GLY A 141 -2.48 -14.01 -12.55
C GLY A 141 -1.05 -13.43 -12.45
N GLU A 142 -0.24 -13.47 -13.50
CA GLU A 142 1.17 -13.05 -13.44
C GLU A 142 1.32 -11.54 -13.18
N ALA A 143 0.49 -10.71 -13.80
CA ALA A 143 0.50 -9.27 -13.53
C ALA A 143 0.06 -8.97 -12.09
N ALA A 144 -0.94 -9.69 -11.57
CA ALA A 144 -1.34 -9.60 -10.16
C ALA A 144 -0.20 -9.96 -9.22
N ALA A 145 0.44 -11.09 -9.48
CA ALA A 145 1.55 -11.60 -8.71
C ALA A 145 2.75 -10.64 -8.74
N ALA A 146 3.05 -10.02 -9.89
CA ALA A 146 4.09 -9.01 -10.02
C ALA A 146 3.80 -7.75 -9.20
N CYS A 147 2.55 -7.24 -9.22
CA CYS A 147 2.15 -6.11 -8.39
C CYS A 147 2.30 -6.41 -6.89
N VAL A 148 1.88 -7.61 -6.45
CA VAL A 148 2.04 -8.02 -5.04
C VAL A 148 3.51 -8.18 -4.68
N LEU A 149 4.34 -8.78 -5.53
CA LEU A 149 5.79 -8.86 -5.31
C LEU A 149 6.40 -7.48 -5.10
N GLU A 150 6.09 -6.51 -5.97
CA GLU A 150 6.66 -5.17 -5.87
C GLU A 150 6.25 -4.46 -4.58
N ALA A 151 4.96 -4.52 -4.24
CA ALA A 151 4.41 -3.90 -3.04
C ALA A 151 4.94 -4.54 -1.75
N VAL A 152 5.12 -5.87 -1.72
CA VAL A 152 5.61 -6.60 -0.54
C VAL A 152 7.13 -6.51 -0.42
N ALA A 153 7.87 -6.70 -1.51
CA ALA A 153 9.33 -6.73 -1.49
C ALA A 153 9.93 -5.41 -0.99
N ARG A 154 9.35 -4.26 -1.38
CA ARG A 154 9.85 -2.95 -0.94
C ARG A 154 9.74 -2.72 0.57
N LEU A 155 8.83 -3.41 1.25
CA LEU A 155 8.63 -3.29 2.70
C LEU A 155 9.65 -4.11 3.50
N ARG A 156 10.47 -4.94 2.84
CA ARG A 156 11.52 -5.70 3.51
C ARG A 156 12.68 -4.78 3.95
N PRO A 157 13.15 -4.90 5.20
CA PRO A 157 14.31 -4.14 5.68
C PRO A 157 15.51 -4.25 4.73
N GLY A 158 16.15 -3.11 4.44
CA GLY A 158 17.29 -2.98 3.54
C GLY A 158 16.97 -2.94 2.03
N VAL A 159 15.72 -3.14 1.61
CA VAL A 159 15.35 -3.07 0.17
C VAL A 159 15.28 -1.62 -0.29
N LEU A 160 14.54 -0.79 0.43
CA LEU A 160 14.55 0.66 0.24
C LEU A 160 15.74 1.28 0.97
N GLY A 161 16.27 2.37 0.42
CA GLY A 161 17.45 3.04 0.98
C GLY A 161 17.19 3.73 2.32
N ASP A 162 15.97 4.26 2.51
CA ASP A 162 15.50 4.84 3.77
C ASP A 162 14.31 4.02 4.28
N GLU A 163 14.49 3.37 5.43
CA GLU A 163 13.44 2.53 6.05
C GLU A 163 12.20 3.34 6.44
N ALA A 164 12.33 4.64 6.73
CA ALA A 164 11.20 5.48 7.11
C ALA A 164 10.43 6.03 5.89
N SER A 165 10.98 5.91 4.67
CA SER A 165 10.36 6.50 3.46
C SER A 165 8.96 5.95 3.21
N HIS A 166 8.78 4.63 3.29
CA HIS A 166 7.49 4.00 3.00
C HIS A 166 6.38 4.34 3.99
N GLN A 167 6.72 4.76 5.21
CA GLN A 167 5.74 5.10 6.25
C GLN A 167 4.97 6.39 5.94
N GLN A 168 5.52 7.22 5.04
CA GLN A 168 4.89 8.46 4.59
C GLN A 168 4.20 8.32 3.24
N ASP A 169 4.35 7.18 2.56
CA ASP A 169 3.66 6.92 1.30
C ASP A 169 2.13 6.95 1.47
N SER A 170 1.45 7.10 0.34
CA SER A 170 0.00 6.94 0.28
C SER A 170 -0.42 5.60 0.91
N PHE A 171 -1.53 5.63 1.66
CA PHE A 171 -2.14 4.51 2.35
C PHE A 171 -1.42 4.01 3.62
N SER A 172 -0.10 4.16 3.74
CA SER A 172 0.65 3.76 4.96
C SER A 172 0.23 4.57 6.19
N SER A 173 -0.08 5.86 6.00
CA SER A 173 -0.60 6.75 7.05
C SER A 173 -2.14 6.83 7.08
N GLY A 174 -2.81 6.04 6.23
CA GLY A 174 -4.25 6.18 5.96
C GLY A 174 -4.64 7.40 5.12
N LEU A 175 -3.69 8.25 4.69
CA LEU A 175 -3.94 9.37 3.76
C LEU A 175 -3.30 9.11 2.39
N LEU A 176 -3.72 9.87 1.39
CA LEU A 176 -2.93 10.07 0.18
C LEU A 176 -1.71 10.94 0.49
N ASP A 177 -0.64 10.73 -0.27
CA ASP A 177 0.58 11.53 -0.18
C ASP A 177 0.35 12.98 -0.63
N TYR A 178 1.23 13.87 -0.21
CA TYR A 178 1.23 15.29 -0.55
C TYR A 178 1.89 15.54 -1.92
N PRO A 179 1.69 16.71 -2.55
CA PRO A 179 2.38 17.03 -3.79
C PRO A 179 3.87 17.28 -3.55
N GLU A 180 4.72 16.56 -4.29
CA GLU A 180 6.17 16.76 -4.32
C GLU A 180 6.58 17.67 -5.48
N TYR A 181 7.65 18.43 -5.26
CA TYR A 181 8.19 19.40 -6.22
C TYR A 181 9.69 19.16 -6.39
N THR A 182 10.19 19.31 -7.62
CA THR A 182 11.62 19.24 -7.94
C THR A 182 12.03 20.41 -8.81
N ARG A 183 13.32 20.49 -9.18
CA ARG A 183 13.83 21.54 -10.06
C ARG A 183 13.13 21.49 -11.44
N PRO A 184 12.93 22.65 -12.09
CA PRO A 184 13.30 24.01 -11.65
C PRO A 184 12.32 24.61 -10.61
N PRO A 185 12.73 25.65 -9.85
CA PRO A 185 11.85 26.32 -8.87
C PRO A 185 10.63 27.00 -9.47
N GLU A 186 10.67 27.32 -10.76
CA GLU A 186 9.55 27.85 -11.52
C GLU A 186 9.53 27.17 -12.89
N TRP A 187 8.35 26.71 -13.29
CA TRP A 187 8.13 26.11 -14.59
C TRP A 187 6.84 26.70 -15.19
N GLU A 188 6.96 27.43 -16.30
CA GLU A 188 5.83 28.04 -17.02
C GLU A 188 4.90 28.89 -16.13
N GLY A 189 5.47 29.68 -15.21
CA GLY A 189 4.70 30.50 -14.26
C GLY A 189 4.14 29.74 -13.05
N HIS A 190 4.40 28.44 -12.95
CA HIS A 190 4.10 27.64 -11.76
C HIS A 190 5.34 27.57 -10.86
N SER A 191 5.34 28.37 -9.79
CA SER A 191 6.40 28.35 -8.78
C SER A 191 6.21 27.22 -7.76
N VAL A 192 7.32 26.65 -7.30
CA VAL A 192 7.34 25.80 -6.10
C VAL A 192 6.84 26.62 -4.91
N PRO A 193 5.93 26.08 -4.06
CA PRO A 193 5.43 26.77 -2.88
C PRO A 193 6.55 27.35 -2.00
N ASP A 194 6.43 28.61 -1.59
CA ASP A 194 7.49 29.32 -0.86
C ASP A 194 7.91 28.62 0.45
N VAL A 195 6.96 27.94 1.12
CA VAL A 195 7.23 27.13 2.32
C VAL A 195 8.25 26.02 2.07
N LEU A 196 8.31 25.47 0.84
CA LEU A 196 9.25 24.42 0.43
C LEU A 196 10.61 24.99 -0.02
N ARG A 197 10.71 26.30 -0.26
CA ARG A 197 11.94 26.97 -0.70
C ARG A 197 12.83 27.42 0.47
N GLY A 198 12.27 27.44 1.69
CA GLY A 198 12.98 27.77 2.92
C GLY A 198 13.52 26.55 3.68
N GLY A 199 14.26 26.79 4.76
CA GLY A 199 14.81 25.75 5.64
C GLY A 199 13.96 25.40 6.87
N ASN A 200 12.70 25.86 6.95
CA ASN A 200 11.86 25.60 8.12
C ASN A 200 11.19 24.21 8.04
N HIS A 201 11.90 23.19 8.50
CA HIS A 201 11.43 21.79 8.47
C HIS A 201 10.05 21.59 9.13
N ALA A 202 9.73 22.31 10.22
CA ALA A 202 8.45 22.19 10.89
C ALA A 202 7.30 22.78 10.05
N ALA A 203 7.53 23.92 9.39
CA ALA A 203 6.55 24.51 8.48
C ALA A 203 6.34 23.62 7.23
N VAL A 204 7.42 23.05 6.70
CA VAL A 204 7.37 22.08 5.58
C VAL A 204 6.55 20.85 5.97
N ALA A 205 6.83 20.24 7.13
CA ALA A 205 6.10 19.06 7.59
C ALA A 205 4.61 19.34 7.82
N ARG A 206 4.27 20.49 8.42
CA ARG A 206 2.85 20.87 8.58
C ARG A 206 2.17 21.09 7.24
N TRP A 207 2.81 21.83 6.33
CA TRP A 207 2.27 22.09 5.00
C TRP A 207 2.04 20.78 4.22
N ARG A 208 2.99 19.84 4.28
CA ARG A 208 2.84 18.50 3.68
C ARG A 208 1.63 17.76 4.25
N ARG A 209 1.45 17.75 5.57
CA ARG A 209 0.26 17.15 6.21
C ARG A 209 -1.05 17.85 5.77
N ASP A 210 -1.07 19.17 5.71
CA ASP A 210 -2.24 19.95 5.24
C ASP A 210 -2.61 19.59 3.79
N GLN A 211 -1.61 19.47 2.92
CA GLN A 211 -1.83 19.11 1.52
C GLN A 211 -2.26 17.66 1.33
N ALA A 212 -1.72 16.72 2.12
CA ALA A 212 -2.18 15.34 2.16
C ALA A 212 -3.67 15.24 2.57
N LEU A 213 -4.08 15.98 3.60
CA LEU A 213 -5.48 16.07 4.03
C LEU A 213 -6.37 16.66 2.95
N GLU A 214 -6.00 17.79 2.36
CA GLU A 214 -6.77 18.43 1.30
C GLU A 214 -6.94 17.52 0.09
N ARG A 215 -5.85 16.88 -0.36
CA ARG A 215 -5.88 15.96 -1.49
C ARG A 215 -6.72 14.73 -1.20
N THR A 216 -6.63 14.17 0.01
CA THR A 216 -7.44 13.03 0.45
C THR A 216 -8.91 13.40 0.49
N LEU A 217 -9.27 14.52 1.13
CA LEU A 217 -10.65 15.02 1.17
C LEU A 217 -11.26 15.17 -0.23
N ARG A 218 -10.50 15.71 -1.19
CA ARG A 218 -10.99 15.94 -2.55
C ARG A 218 -11.10 14.69 -3.41
N ARG A 219 -10.22 13.68 -3.20
CA ARG A 219 -10.06 12.55 -4.14
C ARG A 219 -10.48 11.20 -3.57
N ARG A 220 -10.25 10.98 -2.28
CA ARG A 220 -10.51 9.74 -1.55
C ARG A 220 -10.99 10.03 -0.12
N PRO A 221 -12.12 10.77 0.06
CA PRO A 221 -12.63 11.11 1.38
C PRO A 221 -12.98 9.86 2.22
N ASP A 222 -13.17 8.72 1.56
CA ASP A 222 -13.38 7.41 2.18
C ASP A 222 -12.20 6.92 3.05
N LEU A 223 -11.01 7.48 2.87
CA LEU A 223 -9.84 7.14 3.68
C LEU A 223 -9.78 7.88 5.03
N LEU A 224 -10.51 9.00 5.18
CA LEU A 224 -10.44 9.86 6.36
C LEU A 224 -10.86 9.19 7.69
N PRO A 225 -11.91 8.33 7.75
CA PRO A 225 -12.31 7.64 8.98
C PRO A 225 -11.21 6.77 9.62
N GLY A 226 -10.21 6.32 8.85
CA GLY A 226 -9.12 5.45 9.33
C GLY A 226 -7.75 6.13 9.42
N ALA A 227 -7.66 7.42 9.11
CA ALA A 227 -6.38 8.10 8.87
C ALA A 227 -5.64 8.58 10.14
N GLY A 228 -6.11 8.22 11.34
CA GLY A 228 -5.53 8.66 12.60
C GLY A 228 -5.46 10.19 12.72
N LEU A 229 -6.56 10.88 12.44
CA LEU A 229 -6.62 12.34 12.40
C LEU A 229 -6.23 12.95 13.76
N THR A 230 -5.41 14.00 13.73
CA THR A 230 -5.03 14.76 14.93
C THR A 230 -5.94 15.97 15.15
N PRO A 231 -5.96 16.61 16.35
CA PRO A 231 -6.69 17.86 16.56
C PRO A 231 -6.35 18.93 15.51
N GLN A 232 -5.08 19.07 15.17
CA GLN A 232 -4.62 20.01 14.15
C GLN A 232 -5.17 19.66 12.76
N ASP A 233 -5.33 18.38 12.44
CA ASP A 233 -5.92 17.93 11.17
C ASP A 233 -7.40 18.28 11.11
N SER A 234 -8.15 18.11 12.19
CA SER A 234 -9.54 18.56 12.30
C SER A 234 -9.69 20.05 12.06
N ALA A 235 -8.78 20.87 12.62
CA ALA A 235 -8.77 22.32 12.36
C ALA A 235 -8.51 22.65 10.88
N ALA A 236 -7.59 21.94 10.23
CA ALA A 236 -7.31 22.11 8.81
C ALA A 236 -8.50 21.67 7.93
N LEU A 237 -9.14 20.55 8.25
CA LEU A 237 -10.32 20.05 7.54
C LEU A 237 -11.51 21.00 7.67
N LEU A 238 -11.76 21.59 8.85
CA LEU A 238 -12.77 22.64 9.03
C LEU A 238 -12.50 23.86 8.14
N ALA A 239 -11.23 24.28 8.04
CA ALA A 239 -10.83 25.39 7.17
C ALA A 239 -11.03 25.07 5.67
N LEU A 240 -11.02 23.79 5.29
CA LEU A 240 -11.33 23.30 3.94
C LEU A 240 -12.83 23.11 3.68
N GLY A 241 -13.70 23.44 4.66
CA GLY A 241 -15.15 23.36 4.52
C GLY A 241 -15.79 22.05 4.98
N VAL A 242 -15.03 21.17 5.64
CA VAL A 242 -15.61 20.00 6.32
C VAL A 242 -16.45 20.48 7.50
N THR A 243 -17.62 19.86 7.70
CA THR A 243 -18.52 20.18 8.82
C THR A 243 -18.12 19.46 10.12
N PRO A 244 -18.44 20.00 11.31
CA PRO A 244 -18.25 19.30 12.58
C PRO A 244 -18.94 17.92 12.62
N GLU A 245 -20.09 17.78 11.97
CA GLU A 245 -20.83 16.52 11.85
C GLU A 245 -20.04 15.49 11.05
N GLN A 246 -19.41 15.89 9.93
CA GLN A 246 -18.54 15.00 9.15
C GLN A 246 -17.31 14.56 9.95
N LEU A 247 -16.68 15.49 10.69
CA LEU A 247 -15.57 15.12 11.58
C LEU A 247 -16.02 14.10 12.63
N SER A 248 -17.22 14.26 13.20
CA SER A 248 -17.78 13.30 14.14
C SER A 248 -18.05 11.94 13.50
N ILE A 249 -18.50 11.88 12.24
CA ILE A 249 -18.70 10.61 11.50
C ILE A 249 -17.36 9.87 11.30
N TRP A 250 -16.26 10.61 11.19
CA TRP A 250 -14.92 10.05 11.02
C TRP A 250 -14.21 9.76 12.35
N ASP A 251 -14.90 9.87 13.49
CA ASP A 251 -14.31 9.81 14.83
C ASP A 251 -13.08 10.73 14.99
N ALA A 252 -13.06 11.86 14.28
CA ALA A 252 -11.95 12.80 14.32
C ALA A 252 -11.94 13.57 15.66
N PRO A 253 -10.77 13.81 16.26
CA PRO A 253 -10.68 14.55 17.52
C PRO A 253 -11.10 16.02 17.33
N PRO A 254 -11.54 16.71 18.39
CA PRO A 254 -11.88 18.13 18.29
C PRO A 254 -10.66 18.99 17.93
N PRO A 255 -10.84 20.13 17.24
CA PRO A 255 -9.74 21.04 16.94
C PRO A 255 -9.13 21.64 18.23
N PRO A 256 -7.88 22.15 18.18
CA PRO A 256 -7.22 22.70 19.36
C PRO A 256 -8.01 23.89 19.92
N ALA A 257 -8.09 23.98 21.26
CA ALA A 257 -8.74 25.10 21.92
C ALA A 257 -8.11 26.45 21.51
N PRO A 258 -8.90 27.52 21.35
CA PRO A 258 -8.37 28.85 21.07
C PRO A 258 -7.34 29.26 22.13
N LYS A 259 -6.18 29.80 21.71
CA LYS A 259 -5.21 30.36 22.66
C LYS A 259 -5.85 31.52 23.40
N VAL A 260 -6.20 31.34 24.68
CA VAL A 260 -6.65 32.43 25.55
C VAL A 260 -5.52 33.46 25.63
N ARG A 261 -5.74 34.68 25.11
CA ARG A 261 -4.81 35.79 25.32
C ARG A 261 -4.69 35.99 26.83
N ARG A 262 -3.53 35.69 27.41
CA ARG A 262 -3.22 36.09 28.80
C ARG A 262 -3.45 37.60 28.89
N LYS A 263 -4.43 38.04 29.69
CA LYS A 263 -4.57 39.46 30.05
C LYS A 263 -3.23 39.90 30.62
N LYS A 264 -2.62 40.92 30.02
CA LYS A 264 -1.42 41.58 30.56
C LYS A 264 -1.77 41.98 31.99
N LYS A 265 -0.99 41.55 32.99
CA LYS A 265 -1.12 42.06 34.37
C LYS A 265 -1.03 43.59 34.28
N PRO A 266 -1.95 44.37 34.87
CA PRO A 266 -1.83 45.82 34.88
C PRO A 266 -0.49 46.19 35.54
N SER A 267 0.28 47.06 34.89
CA SER A 267 1.48 47.66 35.47
C SER A 267 1.08 48.45 36.71
N ALA A 268 1.93 48.46 37.73
CA ALA A 268 1.66 49.12 39.02
C ALA A 268 1.57 50.66 38.95
N GLU A 269 1.50 51.25 37.76
CA GLU A 269 1.44 52.71 37.56
C GLU A 269 0.01 53.26 37.37
N ASP A 270 -1.03 52.41 37.29
CA ASP A 270 -2.43 52.88 37.22
C ASP A 270 -3.12 53.02 38.59
N LYS A 271 -2.35 53.10 39.69
CA LYS A 271 -2.89 53.67 40.94
C LYS A 271 -2.72 55.18 40.91
N ALA A 272 -3.66 55.87 40.26
CA ALA A 272 -3.79 57.31 40.38
C ALA A 272 -3.89 57.69 41.88
N PRO A 273 -3.15 58.71 42.33
CA PRO A 273 -3.12 59.10 43.73
C PRO A 273 -4.48 59.66 44.14
N THR A 274 -4.99 59.16 45.26
CA THR A 274 -6.11 59.76 45.99
C THR A 274 -5.69 61.15 46.45
N ASP A 275 -6.21 62.16 45.77
CA ASP A 275 -6.01 63.56 46.10
C ASP A 275 -6.78 63.88 47.40
N THR A 276 -6.04 63.95 48.50
CA THR A 276 -6.53 64.49 49.77
C THR A 276 -6.40 66.00 49.71
N SER A 277 -7.38 66.68 49.12
CA SER A 277 -7.51 68.12 49.24
C SER A 277 -8.26 68.45 50.54
N SER A 278 -7.46 68.84 51.52
CA SER A 278 -7.85 69.49 52.76
C SER A 278 -8.14 70.98 52.52
N GLU A 279 -9.36 71.40 52.85
CA GLU A 279 -9.72 72.70 53.43
C GLU A 279 -10.71 72.43 54.57
#